data_AF-X1LWU2-F1
#
_entry.id   AF-X1LWU2-F1
#
_cell.length_a   1.000
_cell.length_b   1.000
_cell.length_c   1.000
_cell.angle_alpha   90.00
_cell.angle_beta   90.00
_cell.angle_gamma   90.00
#
_symmetry.space_group_name_H-M   'P 1'
#
loop_
_entity.id
_entity.type
_entity.pdbx_description
1 polymer ?
#
loop_
_entity_poly.entity_id
_entity_poly.type
_entity_poly.pdbx_seq_one_letter_code
_entity_poly.pdbx_strand_id
1 'polypeptide(L)'
;VDLDKRVHKHQRLAALGRMSFAILHTFFTRLKEKDLVTFKEEISDEFELVKRRGEDIFLKKERFPLIERPPMITVEQYRRKRAN
;
A
#
# COMPACT_ATOMS: atom_id res chain seq x y z
N VAL A 1 4.17 14.70 20.21
CA VAL A 1 3.69 14.01 21.43
C VAL A 1 4.49 12.73 21.54
N ASP A 2 5.24 12.60 22.63
CA ASP A 2 5.93 11.35 22.92
C ASP A 2 4.94 10.40 23.60
N LEU A 3 4.91 9.16 23.14
CA LEU A 3 4.10 8.11 23.75
C LEU A 3 5.12 7.19 24.42
N ASP A 4 5.49 7.51 25.67
CA ASP A 4 6.59 6.91 26.46
C ASP A 4 6.85 5.41 26.17
N LYS A 5 5.79 4.64 25.95
CA LYS A 5 5.87 3.27 25.44
C LYS A 5 4.78 2.96 24.43
N ARG A 6 5.17 2.43 23.27
CA ARG A 6 4.26 1.87 22.27
C ARG A 6 4.42 0.35 22.14
N VAL A 7 3.41 -0.39 22.58
CA VAL A 7 3.32 -1.84 22.37
C VAL A 7 2.41 -2.10 21.17
N HIS A 8 2.84 -2.95 20.24
CA HIS A 8 2.10 -3.29 19.04
C HIS A 8 2.28 -4.78 18.71
N LYS A 9 1.37 -5.33 17.91
CA LYS A 9 1.39 -6.75 17.54
C LYS A 9 2.52 -7.06 16.54
N HIS A 10 3.24 -8.15 16.76
CA HIS A 10 4.15 -8.71 15.75
C HIS A 10 3.37 -9.26 14.56
N GLN A 11 3.66 -8.73 13.38
CA GLN A 11 3.03 -9.15 12.14
C GLN A 11 3.79 -10.33 11.53
N ARG A 12 3.09 -11.20 10.80
CA ARG A 12 3.73 -12.31 10.07
C ARG A 12 4.50 -11.77 8.87
N LEU A 13 5.63 -12.37 8.50
CA LEU A 13 6.47 -11.94 7.37
C LEU A 13 5.69 -11.73 6.06
N ALA A 14 4.76 -12.62 5.72
CA ALA A 14 3.92 -12.44 4.53
C ALA A 14 3.05 -11.16 4.58
N ALA A 15 2.60 -10.75 5.76
CA ALA A 15 1.89 -9.49 5.94
C ALA A 15 2.85 -8.29 5.83
N LEU A 16 4.07 -8.38 6.37
CA LEU A 16 5.09 -7.34 6.17
C LEU A 16 5.45 -7.16 4.69
N GLY A 17 5.60 -8.25 3.93
CA GLY A 17 5.89 -8.18 2.49
C GLY A 17 4.79 -7.46 1.69
N ARG A 18 3.51 -7.71 2.04
CA ARG A 18 2.39 -6.95 1.45
C ARG A 18 2.42 -5.48 1.84
N MET A 19 2.76 -5.15 3.09
CA MET A 19 2.90 -3.76 3.52
C MET A 19 4.05 -3.05 2.80
N SER A 20 5.21 -3.69 2.65
CA SER A 20 6.35 -3.10 1.93
C SER A 20 6.03 -2.88 0.46
N PHE A 21 5.32 -3.82 -0.17
CA PHE A 21 4.84 -3.66 -1.55
C PHE A 21 3.95 -2.42 -1.69
N ALA A 22 2.96 -2.25 -0.82
CA ALA A 22 2.07 -1.09 -0.84
C ALA A 22 2.81 0.23 -0.58
N ILE A 23 3.79 0.25 0.33
CA ILE A 23 4.63 1.43 0.60
C ILE A 23 5.44 1.80 -0.63
N LEU A 24 6.13 0.84 -1.25
CA LEU A 24 6.94 1.09 -2.44
C LEU A 24 6.09 1.52 -3.62
N HIS A 25 4.96 0.85 -3.84
CA HIS A 25 4.00 1.25 -4.87
C HIS A 25 3.57 2.71 -4.68
N THR A 26 3.12 3.07 -3.48
CA THR A 26 2.72 4.45 -3.16
C THR A 26 3.88 5.43 -3.39
N PHE A 27 5.08 5.10 -2.94
CA PHE A 27 6.27 5.94 -3.10
C PHE A 27 6.57 6.21 -4.58
N PHE A 28 6.60 5.17 -5.42
CA PHE A 28 6.86 5.33 -6.85
C PHE A 28 5.73 6.05 -7.57
N THR A 29 4.47 5.81 -7.21
CA THR A 29 3.32 6.57 -7.72
C THR A 29 3.50 8.06 -7.43
N ARG A 30 3.89 8.44 -6.20
CA ARG A 30 4.14 9.85 -5.83
C ARG A 30 5.31 10.47 -6.58
N LEU A 31 6.40 9.72 -6.82
CA LEU A 31 7.52 10.22 -7.61
C LEU A 31 7.10 10.51 -9.06
N LYS A 32 6.29 9.62 -9.65
CA LYS A 32 5.71 9.79 -10.99
C LYS A 32 4.79 11.01 -11.04
N GLU A 33 3.87 11.16 -10.09
CA GLU A 33 2.93 12.29 -10.01
C GLU A 33 3.61 13.65 -9.84
N LYS A 34 4.83 13.68 -9.29
CA LYS A 34 5.63 14.90 -9.11
C LYS A 34 6.61 15.13 -10.26
N ASP A 35 6.52 14.35 -11.34
CA ASP A 35 7.40 14.40 -12.49
C ASP A 35 8.90 14.27 -12.14
N LEU A 36 9.21 13.59 -11.02
CA LEU A 36 10.60 13.38 -10.56
C LEU A 36 11.26 12.19 -11.27
N VAL A 37 10.47 11.27 -11.79
CA VAL A 37 10.91 10.06 -12.49
C VAL A 37 9.92 9.70 -13.60
N THR A 38 10.45 9.11 -14.67
CA THR A 38 9.65 8.52 -15.74
C THR A 38 9.89 7.01 -15.78
N PHE A 39 8.81 6.23 -15.75
CA PHE A 39 8.88 4.79 -15.88
C PHE A 39 8.54 4.37 -17.32
N LYS A 40 9.28 3.41 -17.86
CA LYS A 40 8.99 2.82 -19.18
C LYS A 40 7.73 1.95 -19.16
N GLU A 41 7.48 1.33 -18.01
CA GLU A 41 6.36 0.41 -17.78
C GLU A 41 5.49 0.94 -16.63
N GLU A 42 4.26 0.46 -16.55
CA GLU A 42 3.38 0.78 -15.43
C GLU A 42 3.85 0.07 -14.15
N ILE A 43 3.60 0.72 -13.01
CA ILE A 43 3.86 0.11 -11.70
C ILE A 43 2.83 -1.02 -11.54
N SER A 44 3.30 -2.24 -11.33
CA SER A 44 2.42 -3.42 -11.21
C SER A 44 1.57 -3.38 -9.95
N ASP A 45 0.29 -3.75 -10.09
CA ASP A 45 -0.63 -4.04 -8.98
C ASP A 45 -0.55 -5.51 -8.51
N GLU A 46 0.32 -6.33 -9.09
CA GLU A 46 0.46 -7.75 -8.75
C GLU A 46 1.60 -7.97 -7.75
N PHE A 47 1.24 -8.42 -6.55
CA PHE A 47 2.20 -8.84 -5.55
C PHE A 47 2.50 -10.33 -5.69
N GLU A 48 3.78 -10.65 -5.92
CA GLU A 48 4.24 -12.03 -6.05
C GLU A 48 4.96 -12.49 -4.78
N LEU A 49 4.55 -13.63 -4.24
CA LEU A 49 5.13 -14.21 -3.04
C LEU A 49 5.48 -15.68 -3.28
N VAL A 50 6.75 -16.03 -3.08
CA VAL A 50 7.20 -17.42 -3.07
C VAL A 50 6.63 -18.12 -1.84
N LYS A 51 5.95 -19.24 -2.06
CA LYS A 51 5.39 -20.09 -1.01
C LYS A 51 5.90 -21.52 -1.15
N ARG A 52 5.93 -22.22 -0.02
CA ARG A 52 6.30 -23.62 0.07
C ARG A 52 5.18 -24.42 0.71
N ARG A 53 4.84 -25.58 0.14
CA ARG A 53 3.93 -26.58 0.71
C ARG A 53 4.61 -27.94 0.62
N GLY A 54 5.14 -28.44 1.74
CA GLY A 54 5.94 -29.67 1.73
C GLY A 54 7.23 -29.46 0.93
N GLU A 55 7.43 -30.22 -0.13
CA GLU A 55 8.55 -30.07 -1.08
C GLU A 55 8.25 -29.11 -2.23
N ASP A 56 6.96 -28.79 -2.46
CA ASP A 56 6.55 -27.92 -3.55
C ASP A 56 6.86 -26.44 -3.25
N ILE A 57 7.58 -25.79 -4.17
CA ILE A 57 7.80 -24.34 -4.18
C ILE A 57 7.00 -23.76 -5.33
N PHE A 58 6.17 -22.76 -5.05
CA PHE A 58 5.31 -22.13 -6.04
C PHE A 58 5.18 -20.64 -5.81
N LEU A 59 4.94 -19.91 -6.90
CA LEU A 59 4.73 -18.47 -6.88
C LEU A 59 3.24 -18.18 -6.69
N LYS A 60 2.88 -17.52 -5.59
CA LYS A 60 1.53 -17.01 -5.39
C LYS A 60 1.46 -15.55 -5.86
N LYS A 61 0.66 -15.29 -6.88
CA LYS A 61 0.27 -13.95 -7.32
C LYS A 61 -0.96 -13.49 -6.55
N GLU A 62 -0.96 -12.25 -6.07
CA GLU A 62 -2.07 -11.61 -5.39
C GLU A 62 -2.26 -10.21 -5.95
N ARG A 63 -3.41 -9.94 -6.56
CA ARG A 63 -3.73 -8.60 -7.05
C ARG A 63 -4.01 -7.67 -5.88
N PHE A 64 -3.37 -6.51 -5.89
CA PHE A 64 -3.42 -5.52 -4.84
C PHE A 64 -3.73 -4.14 -5.45
N PRO A 65 -5.00 -3.83 -5.73
CA PRO A 65 -5.38 -2.55 -6.32
C PRO A 65 -5.26 -1.42 -5.29
N LEU A 66 -4.40 -0.43 -5.55
CA LEU A 66 -4.34 0.79 -4.72
C LEU A 66 -5.31 1.83 -5.26
N ILE A 67 -6.30 2.21 -4.45
CA ILE A 67 -7.23 3.29 -4.77
C ILE A 67 -6.91 4.48 -3.87
N GLU A 68 -6.47 5.59 -4.46
CA GLU A 68 -6.29 6.83 -3.75
C GLU A 68 -7.66 7.48 -3.47
N ARG A 69 -7.91 7.81 -2.21
CA ARG A 69 -9.09 8.59 -1.84
C ARG A 69 -8.85 10.05 -2.23
N PRO A 70 -9.83 10.74 -2.82
CA PRO A 70 -9.71 12.17 -3.05
C PRO A 70 -9.63 12.91 -1.69
N PRO A 71 -9.09 14.13 -1.67
CA PRO A 71 -9.06 14.94 -0.45
C PRO A 71 -10.47 15.04 0.17
N MET A 72 -10.62 14.77 1.47
CA MET A 72 -11.95 14.70 2.10
C MET A 72 -12.80 15.97 1.91
N ILE A 73 -12.17 17.13 1.73
CA ILE A 73 -12.85 18.40 1.46
C ILE A 73 -13.57 18.43 0.11
N THR A 74 -13.17 17.61 -0.87
CA THR A 74 -13.84 17.54 -2.18
C THR A 74 -15.06 16.64 -2.17
N VAL A 75 -15.28 15.89 -1.09
CA VAL A 75 -16.42 14.97 -0.95
C VAL A 75 -17.54 15.69 -0.20
N GLU A 76 -18.65 15.91 -0.90
CA GLU A 76 -19.77 16.72 -0.42
C GLU A 76 -20.36 16.20 0.91
N GLN A 77 -20.47 14.89 1.09
CA GLN A 77 -20.97 14.28 2.32
C GLN A 77 -20.11 14.64 3.54
N TYR A 78 -18.78 14.73 3.38
CA TYR A 78 -17.88 15.12 4.47
C TYR A 78 -17.98 16.61 4.79
N ARG A 79 -18.16 17.47 3.77
CA ARG A 79 -18.38 18.91 3.97
C ARG A 79 -19.65 19.17 4.79
N ARG A 80 -20.77 18.55 4.40
CA ARG A 80 -22.06 18.68 5.10
C ARG A 80 -21.99 18.22 6.55
N LYS A 81 -21.29 17.11 6.82
CA LYS A 81 -21.13 16.59 8.19
C LYS A 81 -20.38 17.56 9.12
N ARG A 82 -19.45 18.37 8.60
CA ARG A 82 -18.65 19.32 9.38
C ARG A 82 -19.23 20.75 9.41
N ALA A 83 -20.31 21.01 8.67
CA ALA A 83 -20.94 22.33 8.60
C ALA A 83 -21.89 22.63 9.79
N ASN A 84 -22.10 21.66 10.69
CA ASN A 84 -22.87 21.77 11.92
C ASN A 84 -21.95 21.79 13.15
#